data_AF-A0A7S4P7N1-F1
#
_entry.id   AF-A0A7S4P7N1-F1
#
_cell.length_a   1.000
_cell.length_b   1.000
_cell.length_c   1.000
_cell.angle_alpha   90.00
_cell.angle_beta   90.00
_cell.angle_gamma   90.00
#
_symmetry.space_group_name_H-M   'P 1'
#
loop_
_entity.id
_entity.type
_entity.pdbx_description
1 polymer ?
#
loop_
_entity_poly.entity_id
_entity_poly.type
_entity_poly.pdbx_seq_one_letter_code
_entity_poly.pdbx_strand_id
1 'polypeptide(L)'
;EEDTKMPWEKKKEEEEQQKKQQRQQKQEEKKRVEQEKQEKLAKQKEQMQQKKEQQQQPPPPRKEPPKAAGDKNHWVDESTVNQCMKCDCEFGFFTRKHHCRSCGDVCCAKCTSKEAFVPQYNQKGRVCEFCFSNLKQMEAMNVK
;
A
#
# COMPACT_ATOMS: atom_id res chain seq x y z
N GLU A 1 -61.88 19.12 46.29
CA GLU A 1 -61.86 17.65 46.17
C GLU A 1 -60.51 17.28 45.61
N GLU A 2 -59.62 16.73 46.45
CA GLU A 2 -58.34 16.22 45.96
C GLU A 2 -58.59 14.86 45.32
N ASP A 3 -58.37 14.83 44.02
CA ASP A 3 -58.43 13.68 43.13
C ASP A 3 -57.34 12.65 43.55
N THR A 4 -57.57 11.93 44.64
CA THR A 4 -56.62 10.91 45.12
C THR A 4 -56.76 9.66 44.27
N LYS A 5 -55.98 9.63 43.19
CA LYS A 5 -55.81 8.47 42.31
C LYS A 5 -55.68 7.16 43.09
N MET A 6 -56.46 6.15 42.72
CA MET A 6 -56.55 4.88 43.44
C MET A 6 -55.22 4.11 43.40
N PRO A 7 -54.90 3.27 44.41
CA PRO A 7 -53.62 2.56 44.47
C PRO A 7 -53.31 1.70 43.23
N TRP A 8 -54.33 1.09 42.62
CA TRP A 8 -54.17 0.28 41.40
C TRP A 8 -53.92 1.14 40.15
N GLU A 9 -54.40 2.38 40.12
CA GLU A 9 -54.14 3.34 39.04
C GLU A 9 -52.70 3.85 39.10
N LYS A 10 -52.20 4.15 40.30
CA LYS A 10 -50.79 4.50 40.51
C LYS A 10 -49.85 3.37 40.08
N LYS A 11 -50.17 2.12 40.44
CA LYS A 11 -49.41 0.94 40.01
C LYS A 11 -49.42 0.76 38.49
N LYS A 12 -50.56 1.00 37.84
CA LYS A 12 -50.68 0.94 36.37
C LYS A 12 -49.83 2.03 35.69
N GLU A 13 -49.80 3.24 36.24
CA GLU A 13 -48.94 4.32 35.76
C GLU A 13 -47.45 4.01 35.95
N GLU A 14 -47.06 3.45 37.10
CA GLU A 14 -45.69 3.03 37.36
C GLU A 14 -45.24 1.94 36.37
N GLU A 15 -46.08 0.93 36.10
CA GLU A 15 -45.80 -0.10 35.09
C GLU A 15 -45.69 0.49 33.67
N GLU A 16 -46.52 1.47 33.32
CA GLU A 16 -46.46 2.16 32.03
C GLU A 16 -45.19 3.01 31.90
N GLN A 17 -44.83 3.74 32.96
CA GLN A 17 -43.58 4.49 33.05
C GLN A 17 -42.37 3.55 32.94
N GLN A 18 -42.39 2.41 33.62
CA GLN A 18 -41.33 1.41 33.56
C GLN A 18 -41.19 0.80 32.16
N LYS A 19 -42.31 0.49 31.49
CA LYS A 19 -42.31 0.02 30.09
C LYS A 19 -41.78 1.10 29.14
N LYS A 20 -42.13 2.37 29.35
CA LYS A 20 -41.63 3.50 28.57
C LYS A 20 -40.13 3.68 28.76
N GLN A 21 -39.65 3.59 29.99
CA GLN A 21 -38.22 3.67 30.33
C GLN A 21 -37.44 2.51 29.70
N GLN A 22 -37.93 1.26 29.77
CA GLN A 22 -37.29 0.13 29.10
C GLN A 22 -37.25 0.28 27.57
N ARG A 23 -38.32 0.78 26.95
CA ARG A 23 -38.35 1.05 25.50
C ARG A 23 -37.31 2.12 25.14
N GLN A 24 -37.20 3.16 25.94
CA GLN A 24 -36.22 4.22 25.75
C GLN A 24 -34.79 3.70 25.89
N GLN A 25 -34.49 2.94 26.94
CA GLN A 25 -33.18 2.30 27.13
C GLN A 25 -32.80 1.39 25.96
N LYS A 26 -33.74 0.56 25.48
CA LYS A 26 -33.51 -0.29 24.29
C LYS A 26 -33.24 0.53 23.02
N GLN A 27 -33.92 1.65 22.84
CA GLN A 27 -33.69 2.55 21.70
C GLN A 27 -32.33 3.23 21.79
N GLU A 28 -31.93 3.69 22.98
CA GLU A 28 -30.63 4.32 23.23
C GLU A 28 -29.48 3.33 23.03
N GLU A 29 -29.62 2.10 23.53
CA GLU A 29 -28.66 1.03 23.28
C GLU A 29 -28.52 0.69 21.79
N LYS A 30 -29.64 0.56 21.08
CA LYS A 30 -29.64 0.33 19.62
C LYS A 30 -28.95 1.46 18.87
N LYS A 31 -29.17 2.72 19.27
CA LYS A 31 -28.48 3.88 18.70
C LYS A 31 -26.98 3.85 18.99
N ARG A 32 -26.58 3.48 20.21
CA ARG A 32 -25.16 3.35 20.60
C ARG A 32 -24.43 2.29 19.76
N VAL A 33 -25.03 1.11 19.59
CA VAL A 33 -24.46 0.02 18.78
C VAL A 33 -24.34 0.43 17.30
N GLU A 34 -25.36 1.09 16.75
CA GLU A 34 -25.30 1.59 15.37
C GLU A 34 -24.24 2.68 15.21
N GLN A 35 -24.11 3.61 16.17
CA GLN A 35 -23.07 4.63 16.16
C GLN A 35 -21.67 4.00 16.20
N GLU A 36 -21.41 3.03 17.06
CA GLU A 36 -20.12 2.32 17.13
C GLU A 36 -19.81 1.62 15.80
N LYS A 37 -20.81 1.03 15.15
CA LYS A 37 -20.67 0.41 13.83
C LYS A 37 -20.32 1.43 12.75
N GLN A 38 -20.97 2.60 12.75
CA GLN A 38 -20.67 3.70 11.83
C GLN A 38 -19.25 4.25 12.04
N GLU A 39 -18.82 4.42 13.29
CA GLU A 39 -17.46 4.86 13.64
C GLU A 39 -16.40 3.84 13.19
N LYS A 40 -16.63 2.53 13.38
CA LYS A 40 -15.74 1.48 12.87
C LYS A 40 -15.64 1.51 11.34
N LEU A 41 -16.77 1.65 10.65
CA LEU A 41 -16.80 1.75 9.19
C LEU A 41 -16.09 3.01 8.70
N ALA A 42 -16.26 4.15 9.37
CA ALA A 42 -15.58 5.40 9.05
C ALA A 42 -14.05 5.24 9.21
N LYS A 43 -13.58 4.67 10.32
CA LYS A 43 -12.15 4.38 10.54
C LYS A 43 -11.59 3.43 9.47
N GLN A 44 -12.34 2.40 9.10
CA GLN A 44 -11.91 1.46 8.04
C GLN A 44 -11.81 2.15 6.68
N LYS A 45 -12.77 3.01 6.34
CA LYS A 45 -12.74 3.81 5.10
C LYS A 45 -11.56 4.79 5.08
N GLU A 46 -11.30 5.46 6.20
CA GLU A 46 -10.15 6.36 6.36
C GLU A 46 -8.83 5.60 6.18
N GLN A 47 -8.67 4.43 6.81
CA GLN A 47 -7.49 3.58 6.63
C GLN A 47 -7.31 3.13 5.17
N MET A 48 -8.39 2.75 4.48
CA MET A 48 -8.34 2.41 3.05
C MET A 48 -7.95 3.62 2.19
N GLN A 49 -8.45 4.81 2.53
CA GLN A 49 -8.09 6.04 1.85
C GLN A 49 -6.62 6.41 2.09
N GLN A 50 -6.14 6.37 3.32
CA GLN A 50 -4.73 6.61 3.65
C GLN A 50 -3.80 5.62 2.93
N LYS A 51 -4.17 4.33 2.87
CA LYS A 51 -3.42 3.31 2.15
C LYS A 51 -3.43 3.53 0.64
N LYS A 52 -4.57 3.97 0.08
CA LYS A 52 -4.70 4.37 -1.32
C LYS A 52 -3.85 5.60 -1.62
N GLU A 53 -3.85 6.61 -0.75
CA GLU A 53 -3.00 7.79 -0.86
C GLU A 53 -1.53 7.38 -0.82
N GLN A 54 -1.10 6.51 0.10
CA GLN A 54 0.28 5.99 0.14
C GLN A 54 0.68 5.20 -1.13
N GLN A 55 -0.25 4.46 -1.75
CA GLN A 55 0.00 3.78 -3.02
C GLN A 55 -0.10 4.71 -4.25
N GLN A 56 -0.77 5.85 -4.13
CA GLN A 56 -0.94 6.86 -5.17
C GLN A 56 -0.03 8.07 -5.01
N GLN A 57 0.74 8.17 -3.92
CA GLN A 57 1.80 9.16 -3.82
C GLN A 57 2.78 8.82 -4.95
N PRO A 58 3.01 9.74 -5.91
CA PRO A 58 4.21 9.63 -6.72
C PRO A 58 5.39 9.57 -5.74
N PRO A 59 6.45 8.80 -6.03
CA PRO A 59 7.63 8.79 -5.19
C PRO A 59 8.04 10.23 -4.83
N PRO A 60 8.52 10.50 -3.59
CA PRO A 60 8.94 11.84 -3.17
C PRO A 60 9.79 12.47 -4.28
N PRO A 61 9.66 13.78 -4.57
CA PRO A 61 10.14 14.38 -5.82
C PRO A 61 11.58 13.95 -6.10
N ARG A 62 11.69 12.92 -6.93
CA ARG A 62 12.91 12.58 -7.63
C ARG A 62 13.06 13.75 -8.58
N LYS A 63 14.21 14.42 -8.60
CA LYS A 63 14.58 15.26 -9.74
C LYS A 63 14.18 14.44 -11.00
N GLU A 64 13.28 15.00 -11.80
CA GLU A 64 12.36 14.26 -12.67
C GLU A 64 13.03 13.16 -13.52
N PRO A 65 12.44 11.96 -13.64
CA PRO A 65 12.60 11.14 -14.83
C PRO A 65 11.35 11.29 -15.73
N PRO A 66 11.52 11.55 -17.04
CA PRO A 66 10.39 11.78 -17.93
C PRO A 66 9.58 10.50 -18.22
N LYS A 67 8.26 10.69 -18.16
CA LYS A 67 7.12 10.01 -18.81
C LYS A 67 7.32 8.58 -19.36
N ALA A 68 6.48 7.68 -18.84
CA ALA A 68 6.22 6.37 -19.40
C ALA A 68 5.55 6.45 -20.79
N ALA A 69 6.05 5.66 -21.75
CA ALA A 69 5.23 4.92 -22.72
C ALA A 69 6.14 3.97 -23.52
N GLY A 70 5.87 2.67 -23.47
CA GLY A 70 5.94 1.79 -24.64
C GLY A 70 7.29 1.41 -25.28
N ASP A 71 8.43 2.02 -24.95
CA ASP A 71 9.69 1.68 -25.61
C ASP A 71 10.55 0.71 -24.81
N LYS A 72 10.99 -0.35 -25.51
CA LYS A 72 11.82 -1.46 -25.02
C LYS A 72 13.26 -1.04 -24.70
N ASN A 73 13.46 0.11 -24.07
CA ASN A 73 14.76 0.67 -23.73
C ASN A 73 14.67 1.64 -22.53
N HIS A 74 14.24 1.14 -21.37
CA HIS A 74 14.25 1.92 -20.12
C HIS A 74 15.68 2.05 -19.56
N TRP A 75 16.59 2.66 -20.31
CA TRP A 75 17.93 2.97 -19.82
C TRP A 75 17.84 4.27 -19.02
N VAL A 76 17.91 4.17 -17.69
CA VAL A 76 17.81 5.36 -16.83
C VAL A 76 19.07 6.21 -16.97
N ASP A 77 18.91 7.52 -17.15
CA ASP A 77 20.03 8.46 -17.16
C ASP A 77 20.77 8.44 -15.81
N GLU A 78 22.06 8.07 -15.84
CA GLU A 78 22.91 7.98 -14.65
C GLU A 78 22.98 9.29 -13.86
N SER A 79 22.90 10.44 -14.53
CA SER A 79 23.06 11.75 -13.91
C SER A 79 21.97 12.07 -12.88
N THR A 80 20.80 11.43 -13.01
CA THR A 80 19.63 11.63 -12.14
C THR A 80 19.65 10.72 -10.90
N VAL A 81 20.50 9.69 -10.89
CA VAL A 81 20.49 8.63 -9.88
C VAL A 81 21.65 8.80 -8.91
N ASN A 82 21.35 9.09 -7.64
CA ASN A 82 22.38 9.26 -6.60
C ASN A 82 22.59 8.03 -5.72
N GLN A 83 21.72 7.02 -5.84
CA GLN A 83 21.76 5.79 -5.03
C GLN A 83 21.48 4.56 -5.90
N CYS A 84 22.06 3.42 -5.53
CA CYS A 84 21.83 2.14 -6.20
C CYS A 84 20.35 1.73 -6.13
N MET A 85 19.72 1.46 -7.27
CA MET A 85 18.30 1.07 -7.35
C MET A 85 17.97 -0.35 -6.81
N LYS A 86 18.93 -1.02 -6.16
CA LYS A 86 18.77 -2.37 -5.60
C LYS A 86 19.09 -2.46 -4.12
N CYS A 87 20.04 -1.65 -3.63
CA CYS A 87 20.46 -1.68 -2.23
C CYS A 87 20.56 -0.29 -1.59
N ASP A 88 20.10 0.75 -2.31
CA ASP A 88 20.02 2.16 -1.88
C ASP A 88 21.35 2.78 -1.41
N CYS A 89 22.50 2.14 -1.71
CA CYS A 89 23.80 2.70 -1.35
C CYS A 89 24.10 3.92 -2.21
N GLU A 90 24.62 4.98 -1.59
CA GLU A 90 24.98 6.21 -2.31
C GLU A 90 26.11 5.99 -3.30
N PHE A 91 25.94 6.56 -4.48
CA PHE A 91 27.01 6.72 -5.46
C PHE A 91 27.89 7.89 -5.04
N GLY A 92 29.19 7.71 -5.21
CA GLY A 92 30.20 8.70 -4.84
C GLY A 92 31.51 8.38 -5.52
N PHE A 93 32.61 9.02 -5.11
CA PHE A 93 33.92 8.86 -5.76
C PHE A 93 34.39 7.40 -5.87
N PHE A 94 34.09 6.57 -4.87
CA PHE A 94 34.48 5.15 -4.84
C PHE A 94 33.42 4.18 -5.39
N THR A 95 32.16 4.61 -5.51
CA THR A 95 31.04 3.76 -5.93
C THR A 95 30.55 4.22 -7.29
N ARG A 96 31.01 3.53 -8.35
CA ARG A 96 30.62 3.82 -9.73
C ARG A 96 29.22 3.27 -10.04
N LYS A 97 28.55 3.93 -10.98
CA LYS A 97 27.23 3.57 -11.52
C LYS A 97 27.39 2.50 -12.60
N HIS A 98 26.46 1.55 -12.63
CA HIS A 98 26.41 0.49 -13.63
C HIS A 98 24.96 0.17 -14.01
N HIS A 99 24.63 0.15 -15.30
CA HIS A 99 23.31 -0.32 -15.72
C HIS A 99 23.18 -1.83 -15.76
N CYS A 100 22.02 -2.32 -15.38
CA CYS A 100 21.57 -3.65 -15.75
C CYS A 100 21.23 -3.67 -17.24
N ARG A 101 21.89 -4.52 -18.05
CA ARG A 101 21.60 -4.63 -19.48
C ARG A 101 20.24 -5.27 -19.76
N SER A 102 19.57 -5.87 -18.78
CA SER A 102 18.23 -6.46 -18.96
C SER A 102 17.11 -5.48 -18.61
N CYS A 103 17.14 -4.85 -17.43
CA CYS A 103 16.08 -3.94 -16.98
C CYS A 103 16.41 -2.44 -17.12
N GLY A 104 17.69 -2.09 -17.33
CA GLY A 104 18.13 -0.70 -17.50
C GLY A 104 18.30 0.12 -16.22
N ASP A 105 18.10 -0.48 -15.04
CA ASP A 105 18.31 0.18 -13.74
C ASP A 105 19.79 0.49 -13.46
N VAL A 106 20.04 1.62 -12.80
CA VAL A 106 21.38 2.03 -12.34
C VAL A 106 21.68 1.41 -10.97
N CYS A 107 22.74 0.61 -10.91
CA CYS A 107 23.10 -0.21 -9.78
C CYS A 107 24.60 -0.05 -9.42
N CYS A 108 24.99 -0.44 -8.21
CA CYS A 108 26.39 -0.52 -7.82
C CYS A 108 27.04 -1.82 -8.30
N ALA A 109 28.37 -1.92 -8.16
CA ALA A 109 29.14 -3.08 -8.60
C ALA A 109 28.72 -4.38 -7.89
N LYS A 110 28.34 -4.29 -6.61
CA LYS A 110 27.88 -5.44 -5.80
C LYS A 110 26.58 -6.02 -6.37
N CYS A 111 25.60 -5.16 -6.62
CA CYS A 111 24.28 -5.55 -7.13
C CYS A 111 24.30 -5.97 -8.60
N THR A 112 25.40 -5.73 -9.33
CA THR A 112 25.58 -6.14 -10.73
C THR A 112 26.83 -6.99 -10.92
N SER A 113 27.13 -7.85 -9.94
CA SER A 113 28.33 -8.69 -9.93
C SER A 113 28.34 -9.84 -10.95
N LYS A 114 27.23 -10.05 -11.67
CA LYS A 114 27.03 -11.20 -12.58
C LYS A 114 26.67 -10.76 -13.99
N GLU A 115 26.95 -11.65 -14.94
CA GLU A 115 26.58 -11.51 -16.34
C GLU A 115 25.65 -12.64 -16.77
N ALA A 116 24.65 -12.33 -17.58
CA ALA A 116 23.71 -13.31 -18.15
C ALA A 116 23.50 -13.01 -19.64
N PHE A 117 23.03 -13.99 -20.40
CA PHE A 117 22.61 -13.75 -21.78
C PHE A 117 21.37 -12.84 -21.77
N VAL A 118 21.43 -11.73 -22.49
CA VAL A 118 20.33 -10.77 -22.59
C VAL A 118 19.68 -10.92 -23.96
N PRO A 119 18.46 -11.51 -24.06
CA PRO A 119 17.83 -11.81 -25.34
C PRO A 119 17.68 -10.60 -26.26
N GLN A 120 17.39 -9.42 -25.70
CA GLN A 120 17.20 -8.19 -26.49
C GLN A 120 18.45 -7.71 -27.22
N TYR A 121 19.64 -8.11 -26.75
CA TYR A 121 20.92 -7.75 -27.36
C TYR A 121 21.65 -8.94 -27.97
N ASN A 122 21.08 -10.14 -27.88
CA ASN A 122 21.67 -11.40 -28.34
C ASN A 122 23.12 -11.61 -27.87
N GLN A 123 23.46 -11.15 -26.67
CA GLN A 123 24.80 -11.22 -26.10
C GLN A 123 24.79 -11.29 -24.58
N LYS A 124 25.90 -11.76 -23.98
CA LYS A 124 26.08 -11.69 -22.53
C LYS A 124 26.32 -10.25 -22.11
N GLY A 125 25.71 -9.87 -20.99
CA GLY A 125 25.91 -8.56 -20.41
C GLY A 125 25.69 -8.54 -18.91
N ARG A 126 26.29 -7.55 -18.26
CA ARG A 126 26.11 -7.26 -16.84
C ARG A 126 24.63 -7.06 -16.49
N VAL A 127 24.15 -7.79 -15.50
CA VAL A 127 22.76 -7.73 -15.04
C VAL A 127 22.69 -7.61 -13.53
N CYS A 128 21.59 -7.05 -13.02
CA CYS A 128 21.34 -7.08 -11.58
C CYS A 128 21.00 -8.51 -11.11
N GLU A 129 21.14 -8.78 -9.82
CA GLU A 129 20.89 -10.13 -9.25
C GLU A 129 19.48 -10.68 -9.55
N PHE A 130 18.47 -9.80 -9.56
CA PHE A 130 17.11 -10.16 -9.92
C PHE A 130 17.01 -10.62 -11.39
N CYS A 131 17.53 -9.81 -12.32
CA CYS A 131 17.55 -10.17 -13.73
C CYS A 131 18.38 -11.41 -14.00
N PHE A 132 19.50 -11.61 -13.31
CA PHE A 132 20.30 -12.82 -13.43
C PHE A 132 19.49 -14.08 -13.10
N SER A 133 18.78 -14.07 -11.98
CA SER A 133 17.96 -15.21 -11.54
C SER A 133 16.83 -15.50 -12.54
N ASN A 134 16.14 -14.46 -13.01
CA ASN A 134 15.05 -14.61 -13.98
C ASN A 134 15.55 -15.13 -15.33
N LEU A 135 16.63 -14.56 -15.88
CA LEU A 135 17.21 -15.00 -17.15
C LEU A 135 17.67 -16.45 -17.08
N LYS A 136 18.35 -16.84 -15.99
CA LYS A 136 18.78 -18.23 -15.79
C LYS A 136 17.59 -19.20 -15.69
N GLN A 137 16.49 -18.77 -15.05
CA GLN A 137 15.27 -19.57 -14.98
C GLN A 137 14.63 -19.74 -16.37
N MET A 138 14.56 -18.67 -17.16
CA MET A 138 14.03 -18.74 -18.53
C MET A 138 14.90 -19.62 -19.43
N GLU A 139 16.23 -19.54 -19.34
CA GLU A 139 17.15 -20.44 -20.03
C GLU A 139 16.86 -21.91 -19.69
N ALA A 140 16.65 -22.23 -18.41
CA ALA A 140 16.34 -23.60 -17.98
C ALA A 140 14.95 -24.09 -18.44
N MET A 141 14.01 -23.20 -18.68
CA MET A 141 12.68 -23.52 -19.20
C MET A 141 12.68 -23.73 -20.72
N ASN A 142 13.52 -22.99 -21.46
CA ASN A 142 13.63 -23.07 -22.92
C ASN A 142 14.46 -24.25 -23.44
N VAL A 143 15.02 -25.08 -22.56
CA VAL A 143 15.82 -26.27 -22.90
C VAL A 143 15.00 -27.58 -22.76
N LYS A 144 13.69 -27.47 -22.44
CA LYS A 144 12.75 -28.60 -22.41
C LYS A 144 11.82 -28.55 -23.62
#